data_AF-A0A8T1RM19-F1
#
_entry.id   AF-A0A8T1RM19-F1
#
_cell.length_a   1.000
_cell.length_b   1.000
_cell.length_c   1.000
_cell.angle_alpha   90.00
_cell.angle_beta   90.00
_cell.angle_gamma   90.00
#
_symmetry.space_group_name_H-M   'P 1'
#
loop_
_entity.id
_entity.type
_entity.pdbx_description
1 polymer ?
#
loop_
_entity_poly.entity_id
_entity_poly.type
_entity_poly.pdbx_seq_one_letter_code
_entity_poly.pdbx_strand_id
1 'polypeptide(L)'
;MVSRSFTAKKLPQLIHTPKALFSTHIVGDKPILVRDFIHSALYNPKHGYFCQRSGSVGVLEKSIRFNQLEGRKAYMKYLDDLYKRSDIAWYTPVELFKPWYAHGIAEAIMRTTNLSVPLKIYEIGGGSGTCAKGIMDYIMLNAPARVYNSMTYTYVHRPYPYLL
;
A
#
# COMPACT_ATOMS: atom_id res chain seq x y z
N MET A 1 -73.39 6.00 33.69
CA MET A 1 -72.65 5.27 32.63
C MET A 1 -72.04 6.30 31.69
N VAL A 2 -70.77 6.66 31.89
CA VAL A 2 -70.08 7.73 31.13
C VAL A 2 -69.21 7.06 30.07
N SER A 3 -69.62 7.15 28.81
CA SER A 3 -68.86 6.64 27.66
C SER A 3 -67.76 7.64 27.31
N ARG A 4 -66.49 7.23 27.43
CA ARG A 4 -65.33 8.01 26.98
C ARG A 4 -64.94 7.56 25.58
N SER A 5 -65.22 8.41 24.59
CA SER A 5 -64.76 8.25 23.22
C SER A 5 -63.27 8.59 23.14
N PHE A 6 -62.42 7.61 22.81
CA PHE A 6 -61.00 7.85 22.51
C PHE A 6 -60.83 8.19 21.03
N THR A 7 -60.40 9.42 20.73
CA THR A 7 -59.99 9.80 19.37
C THR A 7 -58.50 9.46 19.19
N ALA A 8 -58.19 8.49 18.34
CA ALA A 8 -56.82 8.15 17.99
C ALA A 8 -56.20 9.30 17.17
N LYS A 9 -55.22 10.00 17.73
CA LYS A 9 -54.41 10.98 16.98
C LYS A 9 -53.50 10.21 16.00
N LYS A 10 -53.67 10.46 14.71
CA LYS A 10 -52.80 9.95 13.63
C LYS A 10 -51.39 10.56 13.83
N LEU A 11 -50.38 9.74 14.13
CA LEU A 11 -48.99 10.19 14.16
C LEU A 11 -48.52 10.51 12.73
N PRO A 12 -47.86 11.65 12.49
CA PRO A 12 -47.25 11.92 11.19
C PRO A 12 -46.08 10.93 10.99
N GLN A 13 -46.09 10.22 9.86
CA GLN A 13 -44.95 9.42 9.42
C GLN A 13 -43.82 10.37 9.00
N LEU A 14 -42.93 10.69 9.93
CA LEU A 14 -41.64 11.29 9.63
C LEU A 14 -40.75 10.21 9.01
N ILE A 15 -40.82 10.06 7.69
CA ILE A 15 -39.78 9.37 6.93
C ILE A 15 -38.56 10.30 6.94
N HIS A 16 -37.76 10.19 7.99
CA HIS A 16 -36.45 10.82 8.05
C HIS A 16 -35.48 9.94 7.27
N THR A 17 -35.36 10.17 5.95
CA THR A 17 -34.20 9.69 5.22
C THR A 17 -32.99 10.42 5.78
N PRO A 18 -32.00 9.72 6.37
CA PRO A 18 -30.80 10.38 6.85
C PRO A 18 -30.11 11.03 5.66
N LYS A 19 -30.11 12.37 5.61
CA LYS A 19 -29.27 13.12 4.67
C LYS A 19 -27.83 12.84 5.07
N ALA A 20 -27.20 11.92 4.35
CA ALA A 20 -25.77 11.71 4.46
C ALA A 20 -25.07 13.06 4.23
N LEU A 21 -24.29 13.50 5.21
CA LEU A 21 -23.50 14.71 5.15
C LEU A 21 -22.35 14.47 4.17
N PHE A 22 -22.58 14.77 2.90
CA PHE A 22 -21.53 14.74 1.90
C PHE A 22 -20.79 16.07 1.91
N SER A 23 -19.46 16.03 2.03
CA SER A 23 -18.61 17.20 1.79
C SER A 23 -18.66 17.53 0.30
N THR A 24 -19.56 18.42 -0.11
CA THR A 24 -19.72 18.86 -1.51
C THR A 24 -18.64 19.85 -1.94
N HIS A 25 -17.82 20.36 -1.02
CA HIS A 25 -16.86 21.41 -1.33
C HIS A 25 -15.57 20.91 -2.01
N ILE A 26 -15.29 19.60 -2.01
CA ILE A 26 -14.07 19.05 -2.62
C ILE A 26 -14.32 18.52 -4.05
N VAL A 27 -15.56 18.11 -4.37
CA VAL A 27 -15.87 17.35 -5.60
C VAL A 27 -17.18 17.84 -6.23
N GLY A 28 -17.33 19.16 -6.38
CA GLY A 28 -18.48 19.78 -7.05
C GLY A 28 -19.84 19.49 -6.40
N ASP A 29 -20.92 19.85 -7.11
CA ASP A 29 -22.27 19.87 -6.54
C ASP A 29 -22.89 18.47 -6.32
N LYS A 30 -22.22 17.40 -6.79
CA LYS A 30 -22.72 16.03 -6.66
C LYS A 30 -21.97 15.28 -5.55
N PRO A 31 -22.69 14.67 -4.60
CA PRO A 31 -22.05 13.84 -3.59
C PRO A 31 -21.31 12.66 -4.23
N ILE A 32 -20.07 12.44 -3.81
CA ILE A 32 -19.23 11.30 -4.23
C ILE A 32 -18.99 10.38 -3.05
N LEU A 33 -18.86 9.07 -3.30
CA LEU A 33 -18.41 8.14 -2.27
C LEU A 33 -16.93 8.38 -1.98
N VAL A 34 -16.55 8.34 -0.70
CA VAL A 34 -15.15 8.52 -0.27
C VAL A 34 -14.21 7.55 -0.99
N ARG A 35 -14.64 6.30 -1.21
CA ARG A 35 -13.85 5.31 -1.97
C ARG A 35 -13.58 5.75 -3.42
N ASP A 36 -14.53 6.41 -4.07
CA ASP A 36 -14.41 6.85 -5.46
C ASP A 36 -13.52 8.10 -5.53
N PHE A 37 -13.63 8.99 -4.53
CA PHE A 37 -12.71 10.10 -4.35
C PHE A 37 -11.27 9.61 -4.16
N ILE A 38 -11.02 8.68 -3.21
CA ILE A 38 -9.70 8.10 -2.96
C ILE A 38 -9.16 7.42 -4.22
N HIS A 39 -9.98 6.62 -4.90
CA HIS A 39 -9.58 5.95 -6.13
C HIS A 39 -9.19 6.96 -7.22
N SER A 40 -9.96 8.04 -7.39
CA SER A 40 -9.64 9.11 -8.34
C SER A 40 -8.36 9.85 -7.96
N ALA A 41 -8.22 10.25 -6.70
CA ALA A 41 -7.05 10.97 -6.20
C ALA A 41 -5.74 10.16 -6.35
N LEU A 42 -5.80 8.84 -6.20
CA LEU A 42 -4.63 7.97 -6.31
C LEU A 42 -4.35 7.52 -7.75
N TYR A 43 -5.37 7.20 -8.53
CA TYR A 43 -5.23 6.41 -9.76
C TYR A 43 -5.86 7.03 -11.01
N ASN A 44 -6.35 8.27 -10.96
CA ASN A 44 -6.84 8.91 -12.18
C ASN A 44 -5.70 9.10 -13.19
N PRO A 45 -5.85 8.74 -14.48
CA PRO A 45 -4.77 8.89 -15.46
C PRO A 45 -4.28 10.33 -15.64
N LYS A 46 -5.17 11.31 -15.45
CA LYS A 46 -4.87 12.72 -15.66
C LYS A 46 -4.25 13.39 -14.46
N HIS A 47 -4.70 13.07 -13.23
CA HIS A 47 -4.35 13.80 -12.01
C HIS A 47 -4.06 12.91 -10.78
N GLY A 48 -4.02 11.58 -10.98
CA GLY A 48 -3.78 10.63 -9.91
C GLY A 48 -2.35 10.73 -9.39
N TYR A 49 -2.20 10.65 -8.08
CA TYR A 49 -0.91 10.71 -7.40
C TYR A 49 0.12 9.75 -8.01
N PHE A 50 -0.25 8.48 -8.22
CA PHE A 50 0.67 7.48 -8.79
C PHE A 50 0.82 7.56 -10.32
N CYS A 51 -0.01 8.34 -11.01
CA CYS A 51 0.02 8.47 -12.47
C CYS A 51 0.83 9.69 -12.94
N GLN A 52 0.78 10.81 -12.20
CA GLN A 52 1.46 12.05 -12.62
C GLN A 52 2.88 12.20 -12.06
N ARG A 53 3.14 11.71 -10.84
CA ARG A 53 4.38 12.04 -10.13
C ARG A 53 5.44 10.96 -10.32
N SER A 54 6.34 11.19 -11.27
CA SER A 54 7.69 10.61 -11.27
C SER A 54 8.36 10.97 -9.94
N GLY A 55 8.56 9.99 -9.05
CA GLY A 55 9.12 10.22 -7.70
C GLY A 55 8.13 10.08 -6.53
N SER A 56 6.89 9.66 -6.78
CA SER A 56 5.93 9.36 -5.69
C SER A 56 6.49 8.39 -4.65
N VAL A 57 7.23 7.38 -5.11
CA VAL A 57 7.89 6.38 -4.26
C VAL A 57 9.35 6.32 -4.64
N GLY A 58 10.22 6.57 -3.67
CA GLY A 58 11.65 6.60 -3.90
C GLY A 58 12.25 5.20 -4.01
N VAL A 59 13.21 5.05 -4.92
CA VAL A 59 14.10 3.89 -5.01
C VAL A 59 15.50 4.36 -4.69
N LEU A 60 16.17 3.69 -3.75
CA LEU A 60 17.57 3.99 -3.48
C LEU A 60 18.46 3.20 -4.45
N GLU A 61 19.53 3.78 -4.98
CA GLU A 61 20.45 2.98 -5.80
C GLU A 61 21.28 2.02 -4.94
N LYS A 62 21.62 2.44 -3.72
CA LYS A 62 22.50 1.70 -2.80
C LYS A 62 21.82 1.52 -1.45
N SER A 63 22.17 0.43 -0.76
CA SER A 63 21.73 0.21 0.62
C SER A 63 22.35 1.25 1.56
N ILE A 64 21.61 1.60 2.61
CA ILE A 64 22.14 2.44 3.69
C ILE A 64 23.19 1.63 4.45
N ARG A 65 24.40 2.19 4.57
CA ARG A 65 25.50 1.58 5.34
C ARG A 65 25.31 1.84 6.83
N PHE A 66 24.41 1.09 7.46
CA PHE A 66 24.07 1.26 8.88
C PHE A 66 25.27 1.14 9.83
N ASN A 67 26.27 0.35 9.47
CA ASN A 67 27.53 0.22 10.22
C ASN A 67 28.37 1.52 10.26
N GLN A 68 28.05 2.52 9.44
CA GLN A 68 28.68 3.84 9.44
C GLN A 68 27.86 4.91 10.16
N LEU A 69 26.67 4.56 10.65
CA LEU A 69 25.80 5.47 11.36
C LEU A 69 25.97 5.24 12.86
N GLU A 70 26.28 6.29 13.61
CA GLU A 70 26.49 6.28 15.07
C GLU A 70 25.17 6.12 15.87
N GLY A 71 24.13 5.54 15.26
CA GLY A 71 22.83 5.31 15.86
C GLY A 71 21.73 6.23 15.33
N ARG A 72 20.64 6.35 16.09
CA ARG A 72 19.36 6.95 15.65
C ARG A 72 19.51 8.39 15.15
N LYS A 73 20.27 9.23 15.86
CA LYS A 73 20.42 10.65 15.50
C LYS A 73 21.11 10.81 14.15
N ALA A 74 22.19 10.05 13.91
CA ALA A 74 22.91 10.05 12.63
C ALA A 74 22.01 9.54 11.49
N TYR A 75 21.23 8.49 11.73
CA TYR A 75 20.26 7.98 10.77
C TYR A 75 19.17 9.01 10.42
N MET A 76 18.58 9.68 11.40
CA MET A 76 17.56 10.70 11.14
C MET A 76 18.11 11.88 10.34
N LYS A 77 19.34 12.31 10.63
CA LYS A 77 20.03 13.35 9.83
C LYS A 77 20.28 12.88 8.39
N TYR A 78 20.76 11.65 8.22
CA TYR A 78 20.96 11.06 6.90
C TYR A 78 19.66 11.02 6.09
N LEU A 79 18.54 10.62 6.70
CA LEU A 79 17.24 10.62 6.04
C LEU A 79 16.79 12.05 5.68
N ASP A 80 16.92 13.01 6.59
CA ASP A 80 16.57 14.40 6.33
C ASP A 80 17.35 14.97 5.13
N ASP A 81 18.67 14.72 5.09
CA ASP A 81 19.52 15.09 3.96
C ASP A 81 19.09 14.39 2.65
N LEU A 82 18.69 13.12 2.72
CA LEU A 82 18.23 12.35 1.57
C LEU A 82 16.91 12.90 0.99
N TYR A 83 15.94 13.20 1.85
CA TYR A 83 14.67 13.81 1.46
C TYR A 83 14.85 15.23 0.91
N LYS A 84 15.79 16.02 1.42
CA LYS A 84 16.06 17.37 0.89
C LYS A 84 16.70 17.38 -0.49
N ARG A 85 17.40 16.30 -0.87
CA ARG A 85 18.12 16.18 -2.15
C ARG A 85 17.29 15.59 -3.27
N SER A 86 16.11 15.05 -2.97
CA SER A 86 15.26 14.37 -3.94
C SER A 86 13.85 14.93 -3.90
N ASP A 87 13.15 14.93 -5.03
CA ASP A 87 11.72 15.26 -5.08
C ASP A 87 10.85 14.04 -4.69
N ILE A 88 11.41 13.15 -3.86
CA ILE A 88 10.76 11.90 -3.46
C ILE A 88 9.84 12.19 -2.29
N ALA A 89 8.58 11.81 -2.43
CA ALA A 89 7.61 12.02 -1.37
C ALA A 89 7.84 11.10 -0.16
N TRP A 90 8.21 9.84 -0.41
CA TRP A 90 8.49 8.85 0.63
C TRP A 90 9.26 7.63 0.09
N TYR A 91 10.00 6.97 0.97
CA TYR A 91 10.64 5.68 0.73
C TYR A 91 9.91 4.56 1.45
N THR A 92 9.86 3.39 0.86
CA THR A 92 9.33 2.17 1.49
C THR A 92 10.37 1.57 2.46
N PRO A 93 9.94 0.76 3.45
CA PRO A 93 10.87 -0.01 4.28
C PRO A 93 11.81 -0.90 3.47
N VAL A 94 11.33 -1.48 2.36
CA VAL A 94 12.15 -2.35 1.51
C VAL A 94 13.28 -1.59 0.82
N GLU A 95 13.11 -0.29 0.55
CA GLU A 95 14.16 0.56 0.00
C GLU A 95 15.13 1.04 1.08
N LEU A 96 14.63 1.45 2.25
CA LEU A 96 15.47 1.95 3.35
C LEU A 96 16.33 0.87 4.01
N PHE A 97 15.82 -0.35 4.13
CA PHE A 97 16.43 -1.44 4.90
C PHE A 97 16.90 -2.60 4.04
N LYS A 98 17.12 -2.40 2.74
CA LYS A 98 17.63 -3.46 1.87
C LYS A 98 19.04 -3.94 2.25
N PRO A 99 19.32 -5.25 2.08
CA PRO A 99 18.39 -6.30 1.68
C PRO A 99 17.59 -6.90 2.87
N TRP A 100 17.88 -6.47 4.10
CA TRP A 100 17.42 -7.09 5.34
C TRP A 100 15.90 -7.15 5.50
N TYR A 101 15.17 -6.13 5.04
CA TYR A 101 13.70 -6.17 5.09
C TYR A 101 13.12 -7.33 4.26
N ALA A 102 13.61 -7.51 3.04
CA ALA A 102 13.20 -8.61 2.17
C ALA A 102 13.67 -9.97 2.71
N HIS A 103 14.86 -10.03 3.30
CA HIS A 103 15.36 -11.25 3.96
C HIS A 103 14.49 -11.68 5.13
N GLY A 104 14.02 -10.74 5.96
CA GLY A 104 13.09 -11.06 7.05
C GLY A 104 11.78 -11.65 6.56
N ILE A 105 11.23 -11.12 5.46
CA ILE A 105 10.04 -11.69 4.82
C ILE A 105 10.33 -13.09 4.28
N ALA A 106 11.47 -13.27 3.60
CA ALA A 106 11.85 -14.54 3.02
C ALA A 106 12.07 -15.64 4.08
N GLU A 107 12.72 -15.29 5.20
CA GLU A 107 12.90 -16.21 6.34
C GLU A 107 11.56 -16.64 6.93
N ALA A 108 10.63 -15.69 7.10
CA ALA A 108 9.29 -16.00 7.57
C ALA A 108 8.57 -16.96 6.60
N ILE A 109 8.60 -16.69 5.29
CA ILE A 109 8.03 -17.59 4.26
C ILE A 109 8.64 -18.99 4.38
N MET A 110 9.96 -19.10 4.46
CA MET A 110 10.68 -20.37 4.54
C MET A 110 10.32 -21.18 5.80
N ARG A 111 9.96 -20.52 6.90
CA ARG A 111 9.58 -21.17 8.16
C ARG A 111 8.12 -21.57 8.23
N THR A 112 7.23 -20.83 7.57
CA THR A 112 5.78 -21.03 7.71
C THR A 112 5.16 -21.83 6.58
N THR A 113 5.84 -21.96 5.44
CA THR A 113 5.29 -22.64 4.26
C THR A 113 5.69 -24.11 4.18
N ASN A 114 4.80 -24.93 3.61
CA ASN A 114 5.13 -26.31 3.30
C ASN A 114 5.96 -26.37 2.01
N LEU A 115 7.27 -26.58 2.15
CA LEU A 115 8.23 -26.64 1.04
C LEU A 115 8.28 -28.02 0.34
N SER A 116 7.41 -28.95 0.70
CA SER A 116 7.23 -30.21 -0.04
C SER A 116 6.44 -30.03 -1.33
N VAL A 117 5.75 -28.89 -1.49
CA VAL A 117 5.06 -28.49 -2.73
C VAL A 117 5.71 -27.23 -3.30
N PRO A 118 5.60 -26.98 -4.62
CA PRO A 118 6.15 -25.77 -5.24
C PRO A 118 5.64 -24.48 -4.59
N LEU A 119 6.56 -23.64 -4.16
CA LEU A 119 6.27 -22.36 -3.51
C LEU A 119 5.70 -21.36 -4.52
N LYS A 120 4.55 -20.75 -4.21
CA LYS A 120 3.95 -19.68 -5.03
C LYS A 120 3.84 -18.41 -4.20
N ILE A 121 4.48 -17.35 -4.67
CA ILE A 121 4.46 -16.03 -4.02
C ILE A 121 3.70 -15.07 -4.92
N TYR A 122 2.71 -14.37 -4.36
CA TYR A 122 1.98 -13.30 -5.04
C TYR A 122 2.28 -11.99 -4.32
N GLU A 123 2.88 -11.04 -5.04
CA GLU A 123 3.16 -9.71 -4.51
C GLU A 123 2.24 -8.69 -5.16
N ILE A 124 1.42 -8.04 -4.33
CA ILE A 124 0.49 -6.99 -4.80
C ILE A 124 1.18 -5.64 -4.62
N GLY A 125 1.36 -4.92 -5.73
CA GLY A 125 1.93 -3.57 -5.69
C GLY A 125 3.40 -3.52 -5.26
N GLY A 126 4.23 -4.46 -5.72
CA GLY A 126 5.65 -4.55 -5.32
C GLY A 126 6.58 -3.44 -5.86
N GLY A 127 6.03 -2.37 -6.44
CA GLY A 127 6.75 -1.15 -6.79
C GLY A 127 7.93 -1.38 -7.74
N SER A 128 9.13 -1.07 -7.27
CA SER A 128 10.40 -1.22 -8.01
C SER A 128 10.86 -2.66 -8.21
N GLY A 129 10.20 -3.64 -7.58
CA GLY A 129 10.64 -5.04 -7.59
C GLY A 129 11.80 -5.34 -6.64
N THR A 130 12.27 -4.35 -5.86
CA THR A 130 13.37 -4.53 -4.89
C THR A 130 13.02 -5.60 -3.84
N CYS A 131 11.76 -5.70 -3.43
CA CYS A 131 11.28 -6.72 -2.50
C CYS A 131 11.35 -8.13 -3.12
N ALA A 132 10.75 -8.31 -4.31
CA ALA A 132 10.81 -9.55 -5.05
C ALA A 132 12.25 -10.04 -5.24
N LYS A 133 13.14 -9.16 -5.72
CA LYS A 133 14.56 -9.50 -5.89
C LYS A 133 15.19 -9.97 -4.58
N GLY A 134 15.01 -9.20 -3.49
CA GLY A 134 15.59 -9.56 -2.19
C GLY A 134 15.06 -10.88 -1.62
N ILE A 135 13.78 -11.18 -1.81
CA ILE A 135 13.19 -12.46 -1.39
C ILE A 135 13.76 -13.61 -2.21
N MET A 136 13.81 -13.47 -3.54
CA MET A 136 14.31 -14.51 -4.44
C MET A 136 15.80 -14.78 -4.21
N ASP A 137 16.63 -13.74 -4.09
CA ASP A 137 18.06 -13.88 -3.78
C ASP A 137 18.26 -14.63 -2.45
N TYR A 138 17.48 -14.28 -1.42
CA TYR A 138 17.57 -14.96 -0.12
C TYR A 138 17.19 -16.44 -0.23
N ILE A 139 16.09 -16.78 -0.90
CA ILE A 139 15.66 -18.16 -1.09
C ILE A 139 16.69 -18.93 -1.91
N MET A 140 17.25 -18.33 -2.97
CA MET A 140 18.29 -18.95 -3.79
C MET A 140 19.51 -19.37 -2.97
N LEU A 141 19.92 -18.52 -2.02
CA LEU A 141 21.13 -18.72 -1.23
C LEU A 141 20.91 -19.64 -0.01
N ASN A 142 19.69 -19.69 0.54
CA ASN A 142 19.43 -20.34 1.84
C ASN A 142 18.49 -21.54 1.77
N ALA A 143 17.74 -21.73 0.68
CA ALA A 143 16.85 -22.87 0.50
C ALA A 143 17.51 -23.98 -0.33
N PRO A 144 17.08 -25.24 -0.18
CA PRO A 144 17.48 -26.30 -1.11
C PRO A 144 17.13 -25.93 -2.55
N ALA A 145 18.00 -26.22 -3.52
CA ALA A 145 17.84 -25.85 -4.93
C ALA A 145 16.48 -26.24 -5.53
N ARG A 146 15.89 -27.36 -5.09
CA ARG A 146 14.54 -27.80 -5.51
C ARG A 146 13.44 -26.76 -5.22
N VAL A 147 13.56 -25.99 -4.14
CA VAL A 147 12.58 -24.98 -3.74
C VAL A 147 12.65 -23.80 -4.70
N TYR A 148 13.84 -23.22 -4.85
CA TYR A 148 14.05 -22.09 -5.75
C TYR A 148 13.73 -22.45 -7.21
N ASN A 149 14.14 -23.62 -7.69
CA ASN A 149 13.93 -24.02 -9.08
C ASN A 149 12.46 -24.32 -9.42
N SER A 150 11.64 -24.65 -8.42
CA SER A 150 10.20 -24.95 -8.62
C SER A 150 9.29 -23.79 -8.20
N MET A 151 9.83 -22.73 -7.58
CA MET A 151 8.99 -21.63 -7.10
C MET A 151 8.47 -20.77 -8.25
N THR A 152 7.36 -20.10 -8.01
CA THR A 152 6.81 -19.07 -8.89
C THR A 152 6.60 -17.79 -8.12
N TYR A 153 7.12 -16.69 -8.65
CA TYR A 153 6.88 -15.34 -8.12
C TYR A 153 5.99 -14.58 -9.08
N THR A 154 4.80 -14.20 -8.66
CA THR A 154 3.81 -13.48 -9.47
C THR A 154 3.66 -12.07 -8.96
N TYR A 155 4.03 -11.12 -9.82
CA TYR A 155 3.83 -9.69 -9.58
C TYR A 155 2.42 -9.29 -10.02
N VAL A 156 1.59 -8.86 -9.08
CA VAL A 156 0.23 -8.39 -9.34
C VAL A 156 0.23 -6.87 -9.31
N HIS A 157 0.08 -6.28 -10.48
CA HIS A 157 -0.02 -4.84 -10.67
C HIS A 157 -1.20 -4.52 -11.58
N ARG A 158 -1.79 -3.34 -11.39
CA ARG A 158 -2.86 -2.89 -12.29
C ARG A 158 -2.22 -2.47 -13.62
N PRO A 159 -2.77 -2.89 -14.76
CA PRO A 159 -2.31 -2.38 -16.04
C PRO A 159 -2.57 -0.88 -16.10
N TYR A 160 -1.51 -0.07 -16.09
CA TYR A 160 -1.60 1.33 -16.51
C TYR A 160 -1.30 1.37 -18.02
N PRO A 161 -2.21 1.89 -18.85
CA PRO A 161 -1.94 2.02 -20.28
C PRO A 161 -0.84 3.05 -20.65
N TYR A 162 -0.16 3.69 -19.69
CA TYR A 162 0.69 4.87 -19.96
C TYR A 162 1.99 4.99 -19.13
N LEU A 163 2.61 3.87 -18.73
CA LEU A 163 3.96 3.90 -18.15
C LEU A 163 4.85 2.86 -18.85
N LEU A 164 5.43 3.29 -19.98
CA LEU A 164 6.70 2.81 -20.56
C LEU A 164 7.59 4.05 -20.77
#